data_AF-A0A9E3QTS3-F1
#
_entry.id   AF-A0A9E3QTS3-F1
#
_cell.length_a   1.000
_cell.length_b   1.000
_cell.length_c   1.000
_cell.angle_alpha   90.00
_cell.angle_beta   90.00
_cell.angle_gamma   90.00
#
_symmetry.space_group_name_H-M   'P 1'
#
loop_
_entity.id
_entity.type
_entity.pdbx_description
1 polymer ?
#
loop_
_entity_poly.entity_id
_entity_poly.type
_entity_poly.pdbx_seq_one_letter_code
_entity_poly.pdbx_strand_id
1 'polypeptide(L)'
;MAKADKKANEVTSALEVAWSAYEAGDMVLARQAAQQVLAKEPTRADIEAAKRLKKYYGKDAPEDARAMAADLVDRSRGLRQPYVFAAVTAVVYLLMLFFASRA
;
A
#
# COMPACT_ATOMS: atom_id res chain seq x y z
N MET A 1 -32.16 -17.13 -5.62
CA MET A 1 -31.58 -16.12 -4.72
C MET A 1 -30.06 -16.20 -4.79
N ALA A 2 -29.40 -15.04 -4.76
CA ALA A 2 -27.95 -14.80 -4.77
C ALA A 2 -27.14 -15.30 -5.99
N LYS A 3 -27.02 -14.41 -6.98
CA LYS A 3 -25.90 -14.36 -7.93
C LYS A 3 -24.61 -14.17 -7.12
N ALA A 4 -23.88 -15.25 -6.88
CA ALA A 4 -22.48 -15.15 -6.49
C ALA A 4 -21.68 -15.12 -7.80
N ASP A 5 -21.63 -13.94 -8.40
CA ASP A 5 -20.74 -13.61 -9.51
C ASP A 5 -19.31 -13.95 -9.06
N LYS A 6 -18.86 -15.14 -9.46
CA LYS A 6 -17.44 -15.46 -9.59
C LYS A 6 -16.87 -14.49 -10.63
N LYS A 7 -16.53 -13.27 -10.19
CA LYS A 7 -15.40 -12.53 -10.76
C LYS A 7 -14.18 -13.41 -10.50
N ALA A 8 -13.87 -14.41 -11.32
CA ALA A 8 -13.13 -14.23 -12.56
C ALA A 8 -11.94 -13.31 -12.32
N ASN A 9 -10.88 -13.90 -11.74
CA ASN A 9 -9.47 -13.53 -11.97
C ASN A 9 -9.22 -12.05 -12.33
N GLU A 10 -9.51 -11.13 -11.41
CA GLU A 10 -8.78 -9.87 -11.39
C GLU A 10 -7.34 -10.27 -11.03
N VAL A 11 -6.49 -10.45 -12.05
CA VAL A 11 -5.04 -10.58 -11.88
C VAL A 11 -4.59 -9.26 -11.28
N THR A 12 -4.72 -9.16 -9.96
CA THR A 12 -4.43 -7.96 -9.20
C THR A 12 -2.93 -7.84 -9.28
N SER A 13 -2.45 -6.89 -10.09
CA SER A 13 -1.02 -6.66 -10.26
C SER A 13 -0.41 -6.40 -8.89
N ALA A 14 0.75 -7.00 -8.60
CA ALA A 14 1.43 -6.75 -7.33
C ALA A 14 1.78 -5.25 -7.18
N LEU A 15 1.98 -4.55 -8.30
CA LEU A 15 2.13 -3.10 -8.32
C LEU A 15 0.84 -2.35 -7.97
N GLU A 16 -0.34 -2.81 -8.41
CA GLU A 16 -1.64 -2.24 -7.99
C GLU A 16 -1.92 -2.49 -6.51
N VAL A 17 -1.58 -3.68 -6.01
CA VAL A 17 -1.65 -3.98 -4.57
C VAL A 17 -0.73 -3.04 -3.80
N ALA A 18 0.49 -2.83 -4.29
CA ALA A 18 1.43 -1.91 -3.66
C ALA A 18 0.91 -0.47 -3.62
N TRP A 19 0.33 0.01 -4.72
CA TRP A 19 -0.22 1.35 -4.82
C TRP A 19 -1.45 1.55 -3.94
N SER A 20 -2.40 0.63 -3.99
CA SER A 20 -3.63 0.69 -3.16
C SER A 20 -3.31 0.61 -1.67
N ALA A 21 -2.34 -0.23 -1.27
CA ALA A 21 -1.87 -0.29 0.10
C ALA A 21 -1.18 1.03 0.52
N TYR A 22 -0.41 1.65 -0.37
CA TYR A 22 0.21 2.95 -0.12
C TYR A 22 -0.83 4.06 0.07
N GLU A 23 -1.86 4.13 -0.79
CA GLU A 23 -2.98 5.07 -0.65
C GLU A 23 -3.79 4.83 0.63
N ALA A 24 -3.95 3.57 1.05
CA ALA A 24 -4.61 3.21 2.30
C ALA A 24 -3.77 3.49 3.56
N GLY A 25 -2.50 3.86 3.41
CA GLY A 25 -1.57 4.09 4.51
C GLY A 25 -0.92 2.82 5.08
N ASP A 26 -1.17 1.64 4.50
CA ASP A 26 -0.51 0.38 4.88
C ASP A 26 0.87 0.27 4.22
N MET A 27 1.83 0.94 4.85
CA MET A 27 3.22 1.00 4.36
C MET A 27 3.93 -0.35 4.40
N VAL A 28 3.48 -1.29 5.23
CA VAL A 28 4.08 -2.63 5.34
C VAL A 28 3.65 -3.45 4.12
N LEU A 29 2.35 -3.50 3.85
CA LEU A 29 1.81 -4.21 2.70
C LEU A 29 2.26 -3.57 1.38
N ALA A 30 2.28 -2.24 1.30
CA ALA A 30 2.78 -1.50 0.14
C ALA A 30 4.22 -1.89 -0.19
N ARG A 31 5.08 -1.95 0.84
CA ARG A 31 6.48 -2.34 0.67
C ARG A 31 6.62 -3.80 0.27
N GLN A 32 5.90 -4.71 0.92
CA GLN A 32 5.97 -6.14 0.62
C GLN A 32 5.56 -6.42 -0.83
N ALA A 33 4.44 -5.83 -1.27
CA ALA A 33 3.95 -5.99 -2.63
C ALA A 33 4.92 -5.36 -3.66
N ALA A 34 5.45 -4.16 -3.39
CA ALA A 34 6.45 -3.55 -4.26
C ALA A 34 7.77 -4.36 -4.30
N GLN A 35 8.21 -4.93 -3.18
CA GLN A 35 9.35 -5.82 -3.14
C GLN A 35 9.14 -7.10 -3.95
N GLN A 36 7.90 -7.63 -4.02
CA GLN A 36 7.60 -8.78 -4.88
C GLN A 36 7.77 -8.45 -6.36
N VAL A 37 7.38 -7.25 -6.79
CA VAL A 37 7.60 -6.75 -8.17
C VAL A 37 9.09 -6.58 -8.48
N LEU A 38 9.89 -6.16 -7.49
CA LEU A 38 11.34 -6.01 -7.64
C LEU A 38 12.10 -7.35 -7.62
N ALA A 39 11.66 -8.28 -6.78
CA ALA A 39 12.30 -9.59 -6.62
C ALA A 39 12.08 -10.51 -7.83
N LYS A 40 11.02 -10.27 -8.61
CA LYS A 40 10.68 -11.02 -9.82
C LYS A 40 10.79 -10.13 -11.07
N GLU A 41 10.65 -10.72 -12.24
CA GLU A 41 10.36 -9.92 -13.42
C GLU A 41 8.92 -9.37 -13.35
N PRO A 42 8.70 -8.08 -13.67
CA PRO A 42 7.38 -7.51 -13.72
C PRO A 42 6.51 -8.30 -14.69
N THR A 43 5.35 -8.71 -14.23
CA THR A 43 4.38 -9.38 -15.11
C THR A 43 3.79 -8.37 -16.08
N ARG A 44 3.16 -8.87 -17.15
CA ARG A 44 2.41 -8.01 -18.08
C ARG A 44 1.36 -7.16 -17.35
N ALA A 45 0.72 -7.69 -16.31
CA ALA A 45 -0.23 -6.96 -15.48
C ALA A 45 0.45 -5.80 -14.72
N ASP A 46 1.68 -5.98 -14.23
CA ASP A 46 2.45 -4.93 -13.57
C ASP A 46 2.87 -3.81 -14.53
N ILE A 47 3.19 -4.16 -15.78
CA ILE A 47 3.51 -3.18 -16.82
C ILE A 47 2.27 -2.35 -17.18
N GLU A 48 1.11 -2.99 -17.33
CA GLU A 48 -0.16 -2.32 -17.61
C GLU A 48 -0.63 -1.48 -16.42
N ALA A 49 -0.42 -1.95 -15.19
CA ALA A 49 -0.62 -1.18 -13.96
C ALA A 49 0.26 0.08 -13.94
N ALA A 50 1.56 -0.04 -14.21
CA ALA A 50 2.48 1.09 -14.20
C ALA A 50 2.05 2.20 -15.17
N LYS A 51 1.57 1.84 -16.37
CA LYS A 51 1.02 2.79 -17.35
C LYS A 51 -0.21 3.54 -16.84
N ARG A 52 -1.10 2.86 -16.12
CA ARG A 52 -2.28 3.47 -15.50
C ARG A 52 -1.88 4.38 -14.33
N LEU A 53 -0.97 3.90 -13.50
CA LEU A 53 -0.47 4.59 -12.31
C LEU A 53 0.37 5.83 -12.66
N LYS A 54 1.01 5.86 -13.84
CA LYS A 54 1.78 7.01 -14.34
C LYS A 54 1.00 8.32 -14.31
N LYS A 55 -0.33 8.26 -14.53
CA LYS A 55 -1.23 9.43 -14.49
C LYS A 55 -1.35 10.06 -13.10
N TYR A 56 -1.22 9.27 -12.05
CA TYR A 56 -1.34 9.72 -10.66
C TYR A 56 -0.01 10.23 -10.09
N TYR A 57 1.10 9.83 -10.68
CA TYR A 57 2.45 10.22 -10.27
C TYR A 57 2.87 11.64 -10.74
N GLY A 58 2.20 12.22 -11.73
CA GLY A 58 2.54 13.54 -12.25
C GLY A 58 3.79 13.55 -13.13
N LYS A 59 4.57 14.64 -13.09
CA LYS A 59 5.74 14.85 -13.98
C LYS A 59 6.94 13.97 -13.63
N ASP A 60 7.05 13.53 -12.38
CA ASP A 60 8.15 12.71 -11.88
C ASP A 60 7.81 11.21 -11.89
N ALA A 61 6.94 10.81 -12.83
CA ALA A 61 6.46 9.44 -12.90
C ALA A 61 7.56 8.49 -13.41
N PRO A 62 7.88 7.42 -12.65
CA PRO A 62 8.83 6.41 -13.08
C PRO A 62 8.45 5.82 -14.44
N GLU A 63 9.44 5.55 -15.29
CA GLU A 63 9.21 5.09 -16.66
C GLU A 63 8.68 3.65 -16.71
N ASP A 64 9.13 2.81 -15.79
CA ASP A 64 8.89 1.37 -15.77
C ASP A 64 8.27 0.87 -14.46
N ALA A 65 7.60 -0.29 -14.53
CA ALA A 65 7.01 -0.96 -13.37
C ALA A 65 8.01 -1.26 -12.24
N ARG A 66 9.27 -1.61 -12.58
CA ARG A 66 10.34 -1.77 -11.58
C ARG A 66 10.72 -0.45 -10.92
N ALA A 67 10.87 0.61 -11.71
CA ALA A 67 11.23 1.93 -11.18
C ALA A 67 10.11 2.47 -10.26
N MET A 68 8.85 2.22 -10.63
CA MET A 68 7.69 2.58 -9.80
C MET A 68 7.63 1.76 -8.51
N ALA A 69 7.90 0.45 -8.57
CA ALA A 69 8.02 -0.37 -7.37
C ALA A 69 9.18 0.07 -6.46
N ALA A 70 10.33 0.45 -7.02
CA ALA A 70 11.47 0.96 -6.26
C ALA A 70 11.15 2.27 -5.55
N ASP A 71 10.49 3.19 -6.23
CA ASP A 71 10.01 4.46 -5.64
C ASP A 71 8.97 4.20 -4.54
N LEU A 72 8.01 3.30 -4.73
CA LEU A 72 7.05 2.89 -3.69
C LEU A 72 7.74 2.32 -2.45
N VAL A 73 8.77 1.48 -2.63
CA VAL A 73 9.57 0.98 -1.51
C VAL A 73 10.24 2.14 -0.77
N ASP A 74 10.80 3.12 -1.48
CA ASP A 74 11.49 4.24 -0.84
C ASP A 74 10.53 5.19 -0.11
N ARG A 75 9.39 5.53 -0.74
CA ARG A 75 8.32 6.31 -0.11
C ARG A 75 7.74 5.61 1.12
N SER A 76 7.59 4.29 1.06
CA SER A 76 7.13 3.50 2.22
C SER A 76 8.15 3.49 3.37
N ARG A 77 9.44 3.69 3.10
CA ARG A 77 10.50 3.79 4.14
C ARG A 77 10.51 5.14 4.83
N GLY A 78 10.06 6.19 4.14
CA GLY A 78 10.01 7.57 4.63
C GLY A 78 9.09 7.81 5.83
N LEU A 79 8.16 6.90 6.15
CA LEU A 79 7.38 6.95 7.39
C LEU A 79 8.15 6.34 8.58
N ARG A 80 9.29 6.92 8.95
CA ARG A 80 9.56 7.07 10.39
C ARG A 80 8.67 8.21 10.88
N GLN A 81 7.37 7.95 11.01
CA GLN A 81 6.46 8.87 11.69
C GLN A 81 6.37 8.42 13.16
N PRO A 82 7.26 8.89 14.05
CA PRO A 82 7.11 8.64 15.50
C PRO A 82 5.73 9.07 16.01
N TYR A 83 5.07 9.98 15.29
CA TYR A 83 3.72 10.47 15.58
C TYR A 83 2.60 9.43 15.43
N VAL A 84 2.74 8.41 14.57
CA VAL A 84 1.74 7.33 14.48
C VAL A 84 1.82 6.46 15.74
N PHE A 85 3.03 6.15 16.19
CA PHE A 85 3.22 5.49 17.49
C PHE A 85 2.67 6.35 18.63
N ALA A 86 2.97 7.65 18.65
CA ALA A 86 2.43 8.57 19.66
C ALA A 86 0.89 8.62 19.64
N ALA A 87 0.27 8.65 18.46
CA ALA A 87 -1.19 8.64 18.31
C ALA A 87 -1.81 7.33 18.81
N VAL A 88 -1.24 6.17 18.44
CA VAL A 88 -1.71 4.87 18.93
C VAL A 88 -1.55 4.75 20.44
N THR A 89 -0.42 5.21 20.99
CA THR A 89 -0.17 5.17 22.43
C THR A 89 -1.13 6.09 23.19
N ALA A 90 -1.39 7.29 22.67
CA ALA A 90 -2.35 8.23 23.24
C ALA A 90 -3.78 7.66 23.23
N VAL A 91 -4.20 7.01 22.13
CA VAL A 91 -5.52 6.37 22.02
C VAL A 91 -5.64 5.21 23.03
N VAL A 92 -4.63 4.35 23.14
CA VAL A 92 -4.62 3.25 24.12
C VAL A 92 -4.67 3.77 25.55
N TYR A 93 -3.93 4.84 25.86
CA TYR A 93 -3.93 5.47 27.18
C TYR A 93 -5.30 6.07 27.53
N LEU A 94 -5.94 6.76 26.59
CA LEU A 94 -7.28 7.30 26.78
C LEU A 94 -8.33 6.20 26.99
N LEU A 95 -8.22 5.08 26.26
CA LEU A 95 -9.09 3.92 26.46
C LEU A 95 -8.88 3.31 27.85
N MET A 96 -7.63 3.16 28.32
CA MET A 96 -7.36 2.69 29.68
C MET A 96 -7.96 3.60 30.76
N LEU A 97 -7.79 4.92 30.64
CA LEU A 97 -8.41 5.88 31.57
C LEU A 97 -9.94 5.81 31.55
N PHE A 98 -10.53 5.64 30.37
CA PHE A 98 -11.98 5.51 30.23
C PHE A 98 -12.52 4.24 30.90
N PHE A 99 -11.85 3.09 30.74
CA PHE A 99 -12.23 1.86 31.44
C PHE A 99 -11.97 1.93 32.95
N ALA A 100 -10.85 2.54 33.37
CA ALA A 100 -10.52 2.70 34.78
C ALA A 100 -11.46 3.66 35.54
N SER A 101 -12.04 4.65 34.86
CA SER A 101 -13.03 5.56 35.46
C SER A 101 -14.45 4.99 35.51
N ARG A 102 -14.68 3.81 34.92
CA ARG A 102 -15.96 3.09 34.93
C ARG A 102 -15.93 1.77 35.72
N ALA A 103 -14.78 1.43 36.29
CA ALA A 103 -14.61 0.34 37.26
C ALA A 103 -14.72 0.90 38.68
#